data_AF-A0A7C9DEY3-F1
#
_entry.id   AF-A0A7C9DEY3-F1
#
_cell.length_a   1.000
_cell.length_b   1.000
_cell.length_c   1.000
_cell.angle_alpha   90.00
_cell.angle_beta   90.00
_cell.angle_gamma   90.00
#
_symmetry.space_group_name_H-M   'P 1'
#
loop_
_entity.id
_entity.type
_entity.pdbx_description
1 polymer ?
#
loop_
_entity_poly.entity_id
_entity_poly.type
_entity_poly.pdbx_seq_one_letter_code
_entity_poly.pdbx_strand_id
1 'polypeptide(L)'
;SDLFNAGFQVKKKQFFRNFMTIMLFGAVGTLISFGIISIGAMHILDKLNIGSLGLADYFAIGAIFSATDSVCTLQVLNQEETPFLYSLVFGEGVVNDATSVVLFNAIQNFDLSHIDSSICWRFVGNFLYLFITSTVLGVIVSIFCLILQVVHVPRCTILFVYAF
;
A
#
# COMPACT_ATOMS: atom_id res chain seq x y z
N SER A 1 -6.51 -6.14 -17.82
CA SER A 1 -6.49 -7.58 -18.18
C SER A 1 -5.12 -8.19 -17.95
N ASP A 2 -4.02 -7.48 -18.24
CA ASP A 2 -2.67 -8.04 -18.14
C ASP A 2 -2.19 -8.28 -16.70
N LEU A 3 -2.61 -7.41 -15.77
CA LEU A 3 -2.34 -7.56 -14.34
C LEU A 3 -3.02 -8.81 -13.73
N PHE A 4 -4.19 -9.18 -14.26
CA PHE A 4 -4.96 -10.35 -13.81
C PHE A 4 -4.33 -11.67 -14.24
N ASN A 5 -3.82 -11.73 -15.48
CA ASN A 5 -3.16 -12.90 -16.01
C ASN A 5 -1.78 -13.13 -15.34
N ALA A 6 -1.07 -12.04 -15.02
CA ALA A 6 0.17 -12.05 -14.27
C ALA A 6 0.03 -12.66 -12.87
N GLY A 7 -0.99 -12.25 -12.10
CA GLY A 7 -1.23 -12.74 -10.75
C GLY A 7 -1.61 -14.22 -10.66
N PHE A 8 -2.26 -14.76 -11.69
CA PHE A 8 -2.68 -16.18 -11.75
C PHE A 8 -1.50 -17.14 -11.98
N GLN A 9 -0.43 -16.68 -12.63
CA GLN A 9 0.76 -17.49 -12.96
C GLN A 9 1.86 -17.46 -11.89
N VAL A 10 1.75 -16.59 -10.88
CA VAL A 10 2.75 -16.52 -9.81
C VAL A 10 2.76 -17.85 -9.06
N LYS A 11 3.94 -18.50 -8.98
CA LYS A 11 4.18 -19.72 -8.21
C LYS A 11 3.82 -19.48 -6.74
N LYS A 12 2.57 -19.77 -6.37
CA LYS A 12 1.92 -19.51 -5.06
C LYS A 12 2.83 -19.79 -3.86
N LYS A 13 3.66 -20.82 -3.90
CA LYS A 13 4.51 -21.26 -2.78
C LYS A 13 5.60 -20.26 -2.36
N GLN A 14 6.17 -19.48 -3.27
CA GLN A 14 7.25 -18.52 -2.95
C GLN A 14 6.73 -17.12 -2.60
N PHE A 15 5.60 -16.72 -3.19
CA PHE A 15 4.88 -15.50 -2.84
C PHE A 15 4.42 -15.54 -1.37
N PHE A 16 3.78 -16.64 -0.94
CA PHE A 16 3.34 -16.79 0.45
C PHE A 16 4.50 -16.96 1.45
N ARG A 17 5.63 -17.56 1.05
CA ARG A 17 6.79 -17.75 1.94
C ARG A 17 7.45 -16.42 2.33
N ASN A 18 7.44 -15.44 1.43
CA ASN A 18 8.03 -14.13 1.66
C ASN A 18 6.97 -13.03 1.82
N PHE A 19 5.71 -13.40 2.04
CA PHE A 19 4.59 -12.47 2.17
C PHE A 19 4.85 -11.41 3.23
N MET A 20 5.44 -11.81 4.37
CA MET A 20 5.80 -10.87 5.42
C MET A 20 6.83 -9.83 4.95
N THR A 21 7.80 -10.24 4.13
CA THR A 21 8.80 -9.33 3.54
C THR A 21 8.18 -8.38 2.52
N ILE A 22 7.25 -8.88 1.70
CA ILE A 22 6.50 -8.07 0.73
C ILE A 22 5.67 -7.00 1.44
N MET A 23 4.93 -7.41 2.47
CA MET A 23 4.13 -6.50 3.30
C MET A 23 4.99 -5.46 3.99
N LEU A 24 6.16 -5.87 4.50
CA LEU A 24 7.08 -4.96 5.17
C LEU A 24 7.72 -3.97 4.19
N PHE A 25 8.15 -4.42 3.01
CA PHE A 25 8.72 -3.54 1.99
C PHE A 25 7.69 -2.54 1.46
N GLY A 26 6.49 -3.00 1.11
CA GLY A 26 5.42 -2.12 0.65
C GLY A 26 5.04 -1.11 1.72
N ALA A 27 4.63 -1.57 2.91
CA ALA A 27 4.09 -0.66 3.92
C ALA A 27 5.13 0.27 4.54
N VAL A 28 6.31 -0.26 4.91
CA VAL A 28 7.38 0.56 5.51
C VAL A 28 8.01 1.46 4.45
N GLY A 29 8.18 0.97 3.22
CA GLY A 29 8.64 1.77 2.09
C GLY A 29 7.72 2.97 1.84
N THR A 30 6.41 2.74 1.75
CA THR A 30 5.41 3.82 1.60
C THR A 30 5.47 4.82 2.74
N LEU A 31 5.58 4.37 3.99
CA LEU A 31 5.66 5.27 5.14
C LEU A 31 6.90 6.16 5.13
N ILE A 32 8.06 5.60 4.76
CA ILE A 32 9.30 6.36 4.65
C ILE A 32 9.18 7.38 3.51
N SER A 33 8.70 6.95 2.34
CA SER A 33 8.47 7.82 1.18
C SER A 33 7.49 8.94 1.51
N PHE A 34 6.37 8.62 2.17
CA PHE A 34 5.39 9.57 2.67
C PHE A 34 6.04 10.66 3.52
N GLY A 35 6.82 10.28 4.53
CA GLY A 35 7.47 11.24 5.43
C GLY A 35 8.47 12.15 4.70
N ILE A 36 9.31 11.57 3.83
CA ILE A 36 10.30 12.33 3.05
C ILE A 36 9.60 13.31 2.10
N ILE A 37 8.58 12.86 1.37
CA ILE A 37 7.87 13.68 0.38
C ILE A 37 7.06 14.78 1.08
N SER A 38 6.39 14.49 2.19
CA SER A 38 5.66 15.51 2.95
C SER A 38 6.57 16.61 3.50
N ILE A 39 7.70 16.24 4.13
CA ILE A 39 8.66 17.21 4.64
C ILE A 39 9.30 18.01 3.48
N GLY A 40 9.63 17.33 2.38
CA GLY A 40 10.13 17.97 1.17
C GLY A 40 9.13 18.94 0.56
N ALA A 41 7.85 18.57 0.50
CA ALA A 41 6.76 19.40 0.01
C ALA A 41 6.59 20.65 0.87
N MET A 42 6.62 20.53 2.21
CA MET A 42 6.60 21.69 3.11
C MET A 42 7.71 22.68 2.76
N HIS A 43 8.96 22.21 2.70
CA HIS A 43 10.11 23.09 2.44
C HIS A 43 10.13 23.70 1.03
N ILE A 44 9.70 22.95 0.01
CA ILE A 44 9.74 23.40 -1.39
C ILE A 44 8.57 24.33 -1.68
N LEU A 45 7.35 23.97 -1.30
CA LEU A 45 6.15 24.75 -1.60
C LEU A 45 6.09 26.05 -0.78
N ASP A 46 6.56 26.03 0.48
CA ASP A 46 6.73 27.26 1.27
C ASP A 46 7.72 28.22 0.59
N LYS A 47 8.82 27.71 0.02
CA LYS A 47 9.81 28.53 -0.69
C LYS A 47 9.30 29.08 -2.02
N LEU A 48 8.37 28.38 -2.67
CA LEU A 48 7.77 28.80 -3.93
C LEU A 48 6.59 29.76 -3.73
N ASN A 49 6.21 30.05 -2.47
CA ASN A 49 5.12 30.97 -2.11
C ASN A 49 3.77 30.56 -2.75
N ILE A 50 3.56 29.25 -2.95
CA ILE A 50 2.35 28.68 -3.57
C ILE A 50 1.25 28.61 -2.50
N GLY A 51 0.65 29.75 -2.18
CA GLY A 51 -0.50 29.85 -1.27
C GLY A 51 -0.20 29.49 0.20
N SER A 52 -1.16 29.71 1.09
CA SER A 52 -1.09 29.21 2.47
C SER A 52 -1.65 27.79 2.53
N LEU A 53 -0.82 26.80 2.20
CA LEU A 53 -1.19 25.40 2.37
C LEU A 53 -1.12 25.02 3.85
N GLY A 54 -2.10 24.24 4.31
CA GLY A 54 -2.13 23.70 5.65
C GLY A 54 -1.24 22.46 5.79
N LEU A 55 -0.95 22.06 7.03
CA LEU A 55 -0.23 20.81 7.32
C LEU A 55 -0.91 19.57 6.72
N ALA A 56 -2.24 19.57 6.67
CA ALA A 56 -3.02 18.50 6.05
C ALA A 56 -2.74 18.37 4.55
N ASP A 57 -2.54 19.49 3.84
CA ASP A 57 -2.26 19.49 2.40
C ASP A 57 -0.89 18.88 2.10
N TYR A 58 0.12 19.21 2.91
CA TYR A 58 1.47 18.65 2.78
C TYR A 58 1.53 17.15 3.05
N PHE A 59 0.76 16.68 4.05
CA PHE A 59 0.61 15.25 4.27
C PHE A 59 -0.20 14.58 3.16
N ALA A 60 -1.28 15.19 2.68
CA ALA A 60 -2.06 14.66 1.56
C ALA A 60 -1.19 14.48 0.30
N ILE A 61 -0.35 15.47 -0.03
CA ILE A 61 0.62 15.40 -1.13
C ILE A 61 1.59 14.23 -0.89
N GLY A 62 2.18 14.13 0.30
CA GLY A 62 3.08 13.01 0.60
C GLY A 62 2.41 11.65 0.46
N ALA A 63 1.14 11.51 0.86
CA ALA A 63 0.41 10.25 0.74
C ALA A 63 0.20 9.89 -0.72
N ILE A 64 -0.27 10.83 -1.54
CA ILE A 64 -0.51 10.63 -2.98
C ILE A 64 0.79 10.23 -3.70
N PHE A 65 1.89 10.92 -3.43
CA PHE A 65 3.17 10.68 -4.12
C PHE A 65 3.99 9.52 -3.52
N SER A 66 3.58 8.97 -2.37
CA SER A 66 4.24 7.80 -1.77
C SER A 66 3.96 6.49 -2.50
N ALA A 67 2.86 6.44 -3.27
CA ALA A 67 2.54 5.34 -4.17
C ALA A 67 3.57 5.25 -5.31
N THR A 68 4.22 4.09 -5.48
CA THR A 68 5.23 3.86 -6.53
C THR A 68 4.65 3.10 -7.72
N ASP A 69 5.02 3.55 -8.91
CA ASP A 69 4.67 2.85 -10.16
C ASP A 69 5.56 1.61 -10.38
N SER A 70 5.10 0.47 -9.87
CA SER A 70 5.73 -0.83 -10.07
C SER A 70 5.51 -1.42 -11.48
N VAL A 71 4.63 -0.82 -12.30
CA VAL A 71 4.27 -1.35 -13.63
C VAL A 71 5.46 -1.32 -14.58
N CYS A 72 6.22 -0.23 -14.59
CA CYS A 72 7.44 -0.10 -15.40
C CYS A 72 8.46 -1.20 -15.08
N THR A 73 8.65 -1.52 -13.79
CA THR A 73 9.60 -2.55 -13.37
C THR A 73 9.12 -3.96 -13.75
N LEU A 74 7.80 -4.21 -13.66
CA LEU A 74 7.21 -5.49 -14.05
C LEU A 74 7.26 -5.76 -15.55
N GLN A 75 7.28 -4.72 -16.39
CA GLN A 75 7.41 -4.87 -17.85
C GLN A 75 8.79 -5.39 -18.27
N VAL A 76 9.82 -5.09 -17.48
CA VAL A 76 11.21 -5.50 -17.76
C VAL A 76 11.55 -6.85 -17.10
N LEU A 77 10.83 -7.22 -16.04
CA LEU A 77 11.05 -8.47 -15.32
C LEU A 77 10.36 -9.66 -16.00
N ASN A 78 11.13 -10.69 -16.31
CA ASN A 78 10.60 -11.96 -16.77
C ASN A 78 10.25 -12.87 -15.57
N GLN A 79 8.99 -13.30 -15.52
CA GLN A 79 8.42 -14.16 -14.47
C GLN A 79 9.07 -15.56 -14.42
N GLU A 80 9.58 -16.07 -15.55
CA GLU A 80 10.23 -17.38 -15.62
C GLU A 80 11.68 -17.33 -15.15
N GLU A 81 12.40 -16.26 -15.50
CA GLU A 81 13.81 -16.07 -15.12
C GLU A 81 13.97 -15.61 -13.67
N THR A 82 13.08 -14.73 -13.18
CA THR A 82 13.19 -14.11 -11.85
C THR A 82 11.87 -14.13 -11.06
N PRO A 83 11.30 -15.34 -10.79
CA PRO A 83 9.97 -15.47 -10.19
C PRO A 83 9.84 -14.83 -8.81
N PHE A 84 10.92 -14.77 -8.03
CA PHE A 84 10.93 -14.13 -6.72
C PHE A 84 10.84 -12.61 -6.83
N LEU A 85 11.65 -12.00 -7.70
CA LEU A 85 11.70 -10.54 -7.85
C LEU A 85 10.41 -10.01 -8.48
N TYR A 86 9.86 -10.74 -9.46
CA TYR A 86 8.55 -10.46 -10.03
C TYR A 86 7.45 -10.44 -8.95
N SER A 87 7.41 -11.49 -8.13
CA SER A 87 6.44 -11.62 -7.02
C SER A 87 6.57 -10.51 -5.98
N LEU A 88 7.81 -10.13 -5.68
CA LEU A 88 8.13 -9.09 -4.70
C LEU A 88 7.70 -7.71 -5.20
N VAL A 89 8.08 -7.32 -6.41
CA VAL A 89 7.73 -6.01 -7.01
C VAL A 89 6.23 -5.89 -7.23
N PHE A 90 5.58 -6.95 -7.71
CA PHE A 90 4.12 -6.97 -7.85
C PHE A 90 3.43 -6.81 -6.51
N GLY A 91 3.84 -7.57 -5.51
CA GLY A 91 3.24 -7.52 -4.18
C GLY A 91 3.51 -6.20 -3.45
N GLU A 92 4.72 -5.65 -3.59
CA GLU A 92 5.12 -4.37 -3.02
C GLU A 92 4.25 -3.24 -3.59
N GLY A 93 4.08 -3.17 -4.91
CA GLY A 93 3.22 -2.17 -5.54
C GLY A 93 1.77 -2.23 -5.07
N VAL A 94 1.18 -3.43 -4.98
CA VAL A 94 -0.19 -3.61 -4.48
C VAL A 94 -0.33 -3.15 -3.02
N VAL A 95 0.63 -3.51 -2.17
CA VAL A 95 0.62 -3.09 -0.75
C VAL A 95 0.86 -1.59 -0.63
N ASN A 96 1.73 -1.01 -1.44
CA ASN A 96 2.01 0.42 -1.46
C ASN A 96 0.75 1.22 -1.82
N ASP A 97 0.08 0.86 -2.91
CA ASP A 97 -1.17 1.51 -3.33
C ASP A 97 -2.22 1.49 -2.20
N ALA A 98 -2.45 0.33 -1.58
CA ALA A 98 -3.38 0.22 -0.45
C ALA A 98 -2.94 1.08 0.75
N THR A 99 -1.64 1.08 1.07
CA THR A 99 -1.07 1.83 2.21
C THR A 99 -1.22 3.34 2.01
N SER A 100 -0.95 3.85 0.80
CA SER A 100 -1.08 5.27 0.47
C SER A 100 -2.53 5.77 0.59
N VAL A 101 -3.50 4.96 0.17
CA VAL A 101 -4.93 5.26 0.32
C VAL A 101 -5.34 5.31 1.79
N VAL A 102 -4.87 4.36 2.61
CA VAL A 102 -5.14 4.35 4.06
C VAL A 102 -4.50 5.56 4.74
N LEU A 103 -3.28 5.94 4.36
CA LEU A 103 -2.61 7.16 4.85
C LEU A 103 -3.41 8.40 4.50
N PHE A 104 -3.82 8.55 3.24
CA PHE A 104 -4.63 9.67 2.79
C PHE A 104 -5.96 9.78 3.55
N ASN A 105 -6.63 8.64 3.75
CA ASN A 105 -7.86 8.58 4.51
C ASN A 105 -7.65 8.95 5.99
N ALA A 106 -6.57 8.47 6.61
CA ALA A 106 -6.20 8.87 7.97
C ALA A 106 -5.97 10.38 8.08
N ILE A 107 -5.25 10.99 7.15
CA ILE A 107 -4.98 12.44 7.15
C ILE A 107 -6.27 13.25 7.09
N GLN A 108 -7.25 12.84 6.28
CA GLN A 108 -8.55 13.53 6.21
C GLN A 108 -9.40 13.39 7.47
N ASN A 109 -9.23 12.32 8.24
CA ASN A 109 -9.99 12.08 9.47
C ASN A 109 -9.30 12.65 10.73
N PHE A 110 -8.02 13.00 10.67
CA PHE A 110 -7.29 13.60 11.79
C PHE A 110 -7.30 15.12 11.71
N ASP A 111 -7.74 15.77 12.79
CA ASP A 111 -7.58 17.21 12.95
C ASP A 111 -6.10 17.52 13.27
N LEU A 112 -5.39 18.03 12.26
CA LEU A 112 -3.96 18.37 12.32
C LEU A 112 -3.70 19.81 12.80
N SER A 113 -4.71 20.50 13.31
CA SER A 113 -4.61 21.90 13.74
C SER A 113 -3.68 22.15 14.93
N HIS A 114 -3.40 21.13 15.74
CA HIS A 114 -2.42 21.19 16.83
C HIS A 114 -1.43 20.04 16.67
N ILE A 115 -0.20 20.29 16.21
CA ILE A 115 0.85 19.24 16.19
C ILE A 115 1.54 19.24 17.54
N ASP A 116 1.14 18.29 18.38
CA ASP A 116 1.86 17.89 19.58
C ASP A 116 2.71 16.63 19.27
N SER A 117 3.83 16.48 19.95
CA SER A 117 4.71 15.30 19.88
C SER A 117 3.95 13.99 20.18
N SER A 118 2.85 14.05 20.94
CA SER A 118 1.97 12.90 21.20
C SER A 118 1.13 12.50 19.97
N ILE A 119 0.90 13.41 19.03
CA ILE A 119 0.08 13.17 17.83
C ILE A 119 0.86 12.39 16.79
N CYS A 120 2.17 12.62 16.67
CA CYS A 120 3.03 11.78 15.82
C CYS A 120 3.02 10.32 16.28
N TRP A 121 3.13 10.09 17.60
CA TRP A 121 3.03 8.73 18.16
C TRP A 121 1.65 8.09 17.98
N ARG A 122 0.58 8.87 18.19
CA ARG A 122 -0.79 8.40 17.91
C ARG A 122 -1.02 8.11 16.44
N PHE A 123 -0.45 8.89 15.52
CA PHE A 123 -0.56 8.68 14.09
C PHE A 123 0.13 7.39 13.67
N VAL A 124 1.37 7.17 14.13
CA VAL A 124 2.09 5.91 13.91
C VAL A 124 1.33 4.72 14.51
N GLY A 125 0.81 4.86 15.74
CA GLY A 125 0.03 3.81 16.39
C GLY A 125 -1.28 3.48 15.65
N ASN A 126 -2.00 4.51 15.19
CA ASN A 126 -3.25 4.33 14.46
C ASN A 126 -3.00 3.76 13.05
N PHE A 127 -1.91 4.17 12.40
CA PHE A 127 -1.45 3.57 11.15
C PHE A 127 -1.17 2.07 11.33
N LEU A 128 -0.37 1.69 12.35
CA LEU A 128 -0.07 0.28 12.61
C LEU A 128 -1.34 -0.52 12.94
N TYR A 129 -2.27 0.06 13.71
CA TYR A 129 -3.55 -0.57 14.01
C TYR A 129 -4.39 -0.80 12.75
N LEU A 130 -4.57 0.22 11.91
CA LEU A 130 -5.32 0.11 10.65
C LEU A 130 -4.65 -0.88 9.69
N PHE A 131 -3.31 -0.86 9.62
CA PHE A 131 -2.55 -1.77 8.78
C PHE A 131 -2.69 -3.22 9.21
N ILE A 132 -2.56 -3.51 10.51
CA ILE A 132 -2.70 -4.87 11.06
C ILE A 132 -4.15 -5.36 10.89
N THR A 133 -5.13 -4.55 11.29
CA THR A 133 -6.56 -4.92 11.18
C THR A 133 -6.98 -5.16 9.73
N SER A 134 -6.56 -4.31 8.80
CA SER A 134 -6.79 -4.47 7.37
C SER A 134 -6.14 -5.75 6.82
N THR A 135 -4.90 -6.05 7.22
CA THR A 135 -4.21 -7.29 6.85
C THR A 135 -4.96 -8.53 7.34
N VAL A 136 -5.41 -8.52 8.60
CA VAL A 136 -6.17 -9.63 9.19
C VAL A 136 -7.51 -9.83 8.48
N LEU A 137 -8.25 -8.75 8.24
CA LEU A 137 -9.51 -8.81 7.49
C LEU A 137 -9.29 -9.34 6.07
N GLY A 138 -8.24 -8.88 5.39
CA GLY A 138 -7.83 -9.39 4.09
C GLY A 138 -7.62 -10.90 4.10
N VAL A 139 -6.86 -11.42 5.07
CA VAL A 139 -6.61 -12.86 5.23
C VAL A 139 -7.91 -13.64 5.47
N ILE A 140 -8.81 -13.14 6.33
CA ILE A 140 -10.09 -13.79 6.62
C ILE A 140 -10.94 -13.87 5.35
N VAL A 141 -11.05 -12.76 4.60
CA VAL A 141 -11.80 -12.72 3.33
C VAL A 141 -11.16 -13.62 2.29
N SER A 142 -9.82 -13.70 2.20
CA SER A 142 -9.13 -14.65 1.31
C SER A 142 -9.49 -16.09 1.60
N ILE A 143 -9.45 -16.49 2.88
CA ILE A 143 -9.73 -17.86 3.31
C ILE A 143 -11.20 -18.18 3.02
N PHE A 144 -12.11 -17.25 3.31
CA PHE A 144 -13.52 -17.40 3.00
C PHE A 144 -13.77 -17.56 1.50
N CYS A 145 -13.12 -16.73 0.67
CA CYS A 145 -13.22 -16.81 -0.79
C CYS A 145 -12.65 -18.12 -1.33
N LEU A 146 -11.54 -18.61 -0.77
CA LEU A 146 -10.94 -19.91 -1.10
C LEU A 146 -11.89 -21.06 -0.79
N ILE A 147 -12.55 -21.03 0.37
CA ILE A 147 -13.54 -22.05 0.75
C ILE A 147 -14.73 -22.01 -0.23
N LEU A 148 -15.22 -20.83 -0.60
CA LEU A 148 -16.30 -20.70 -1.60
C LEU A 148 -15.89 -21.20 -3.00
N GLN A 149 -14.64 -20.98 -3.42
CA GLN A 149 -14.11 -21.54 -4.67
C GLN A 149 -14.11 -23.07 -4.67
N VAL A 150 -13.80 -23.69 -3.52
CA VAL A 150 -13.75 -25.15 -3.37
C VAL A 150 -15.15 -25.77 -3.33
N VAL A 151 -16.14 -25.05 -2.76
CA VAL A 151 -17.47 -25.62 -2.50
C VAL A 151 -18.51 -25.31 -3.60
N HIS A 152 -18.42 -24.18 -4.33
CA HIS A 152 -19.52 -23.80 -5.25
C HIS A 152 -19.13 -23.29 -6.65
N VAL A 153 -18.02 -22.54 -6.86
CA VAL A 153 -17.79 -21.88 -8.16
C VAL A 153 -16.29 -21.68 -8.48
N PRO A 154 -15.75 -22.21 -9.60
CA PRO A 154 -14.35 -22.01 -10.01
C PRO A 154 -14.02 -20.59 -10.54
N ARG A 155 -14.84 -19.58 -10.22
CA ARG A 155 -14.73 -18.19 -10.72
C ARG A 155 -14.71 -17.11 -9.63
N CYS A 156 -14.49 -17.46 -8.37
CA CYS A 156 -14.38 -16.48 -7.27
C CYS A 156 -12.95 -15.90 -7.13
N THR A 157 -12.27 -15.53 -8.21
CA THR A 157 -11.00 -14.77 -8.13
C THR A 157 -11.25 -13.26 -8.01
N ILE A 158 -12.50 -12.84 -8.19
CA ILE A 158 -12.88 -11.43 -8.32
C ILE A 158 -12.87 -10.69 -6.96
N LEU A 159 -13.06 -11.36 -5.83
CA LEU A 159 -13.34 -10.64 -4.57
C LEU A 159 -12.11 -10.11 -3.80
N PHE A 160 -10.89 -10.50 -4.15
CA PHE A 160 -9.71 -10.06 -3.40
C PHE A 160 -9.24 -8.64 -3.76
N VAL A 161 -9.64 -8.14 -4.94
CA VAL A 161 -9.27 -6.78 -5.42
C VAL A 161 -10.42 -5.77 -5.24
N TYR A 162 -11.66 -6.21 -4.97
CA TYR A 162 -12.77 -5.29 -4.69
C TYR A 162 -12.92 -4.93 -3.19
N ALA A 163 -12.05 -5.47 -2.34
CA ALA A 163 -12.02 -5.15 -0.92
C ALA A 163 -10.97 -4.06 -0.56
N PHE A 164 -10.31 -3.48 -1.57
CA PHE A 164 -9.37 -2.37 -1.46
C PHE A 164 -9.62 -1.34 -2.55
#